data_AF-A0A1V6BQY6-F1
#
_entry.id   AF-A0A1V6BQY6-F1
#
_cell.length_a   1.000
_cell.length_b   1.000
_cell.length_c   1.000
_cell.angle_alpha   90.00
_cell.angle_beta   90.00
_cell.angle_gamma   90.00
#
_symmetry.space_group_name_H-M   'P 1'
#
loop_
_entity.id
_entity.type
_entity.pdbx_description
1 polymer ?
#
loop_
_entity_poly.entity_id
_entity_poly.type
_entity_poly.pdbx_seq_one_letter_code
_entity_poly.pdbx_strand_id
1 'polypeptide(L)'
;MQNKLDKINLLESIFINEDFQIFMNKRNRALTEEEKIQIKENWYNYSSTFTRMWLNYLSDDKLDRLLQRKLNQHKGINQYNEMFSSS
;
A
#
# COMPACT_ATOMS: atom_id res chain seq x y z
N MET A 1 15.24 5.28 -16.08
CA MET A 1 14.05 4.45 -16.39
C MET A 1 13.83 3.56 -15.16
N GLN A 2 12.75 3.76 -14.39
CA GLN A 2 12.52 2.95 -13.19
C GLN A 2 12.28 1.49 -13.61
N ASN A 3 12.99 0.53 -13.03
CA ASN A 3 12.86 -0.88 -13.41
C ASN A 3 11.45 -1.37 -13.03
N LYS A 4 10.84 -2.24 -13.86
CA LYS A 4 9.53 -2.86 -13.59
C LYS A 4 9.48 -3.46 -12.18
N LEU A 5 10.56 -4.12 -11.77
CA LEU A 5 10.67 -4.69 -10.43
C LEU A 5 10.57 -3.63 -9.32
N ASP A 6 11.17 -2.45 -9.50
CA ASP A 6 11.08 -1.36 -8.52
C ASP A 6 9.64 -0.84 -8.39
N LYS A 7 8.91 -0.74 -9.51
CA LYS A 7 7.50 -0.33 -9.52
C LYS A 7 6.64 -1.34 -8.75
N ILE A 8 6.91 -2.63 -8.95
CA ILE A 8 6.23 -3.72 -8.24
C ILE A 8 6.53 -3.63 -6.74
N ASN A 9 7.80 -3.52 -6.34
CA ASN A 9 8.20 -3.41 -4.94
C ASN A 9 7.57 -2.18 -4.25
N LEU A 10 7.45 -1.06 -4.97
CA LEU A 10 6.81 0.14 -4.44
C LEU A 10 5.29 -0.05 -4.28
N LEU A 11 4.62 -0.66 -5.25
CA LEU A 11 3.19 -1.00 -5.17
C LEU A 11 2.90 -1.98 -4.02
N GLU A 12 3.73 -3.01 -3.83
CA GLU A 12 3.60 -3.92 -2.69
C GLU A 12 3.69 -3.17 -1.36
N SER A 13 4.69 -2.27 -1.24
CA SER A 13 4.86 -1.47 -0.02
C SER A 13 3.65 -0.57 0.25
N ILE A 14 3.04 -0.01 -0.80
CA ILE A 14 1.81 0.77 -0.70
C ILE A 14 0.66 -0.11 -0.18
N PHE A 15 0.45 -1.30 -0.75
CA PHE A 15 -0.64 -2.18 -0.34
C PHE A 15 -0.51 -2.64 1.12
N ILE A 16 0.70 -2.98 1.56
CA ILE A 16 0.95 -3.33 2.97
C ILE A 16 0.63 -2.15 3.90
N ASN A 17 1.00 -0.93 3.51
CA ASN A 17 0.67 0.26 4.29
C ASN A 17 -0.84 0.53 4.31
N GLU A 18 -1.55 0.31 3.21
CA GLU A 18 -3.02 0.39 3.18
C GLU A 18 -3.66 -0.61 4.16
N ASP A 19 -3.14 -1.84 4.23
CA ASP A 19 -3.60 -2.82 5.21
C ASP A 19 -3.37 -2.35 6.65
N PHE A 20 -2.20 -1.78 6.95
CA PHE A 20 -1.95 -1.18 8.27
C PHE A 20 -2.99 -0.11 8.62
N GLN A 21 -3.33 0.78 7.69
CA GLN A 21 -4.36 1.82 7.92
C GLN A 21 -5.73 1.20 8.18
N ILE A 22 -6.11 0.15 7.43
CA ILE A 22 -7.37 -0.58 7.63
C ILE A 22 -7.42 -1.17 9.04
N PHE A 23 -6.35 -1.81 9.49
CA PHE A 23 -6.30 -2.39 10.84
C PHE A 23 -6.31 -1.33 11.95
N MET A 24 -5.61 -0.20 11.77
CA MET A 24 -5.65 0.92 12.71
C MET A 24 -7.06 1.50 12.83
N ASN A 25 -7.73 1.74 11.70
CA ASN A 25 -9.09 2.27 11.67
C ASN A 25 -10.09 1.31 12.33
N LYS A 26 -9.98 0.00 12.05
CA LYS A 26 -10.85 -1.02 12.66
C LYS A 26 -10.68 -1.12 14.18
N ARG A 27 -9.47 -0.89 14.68
CA ARG A 27 -9.15 -0.99 16.11
C ARG A 27 -9.26 0.35 16.85
N ASN A 28 -9.47 1.44 16.10
CA ASN A 28 -9.47 2.82 16.60
C ASN A 28 -8.24 3.14 17.46
N ARG A 29 -7.07 2.62 17.07
CA ARG A 29 -5.78 2.88 17.73
C ARG A 29 -4.61 2.61 16.79
N ALA A 30 -3.44 3.15 17.13
CA ALA A 30 -2.21 2.80 16.46
C ALA A 30 -1.87 1.30 16.66
N LEU A 31 -1.25 0.71 15.63
CA LEU A 31 -0.67 -0.64 15.71
C LEU A 31 0.66 -0.61 16.45
N THR A 32 0.90 -1.61 17.29
CA THR A 32 2.24 -1.85 17.84
C THR A 32 3.18 -2.39 16.75
N GLU A 33 4.48 -2.37 17.01
CA GLU A 33 5.46 -2.90 16.05
C GLU A 33 5.28 -4.41 15.85
N GLU A 34 4.95 -5.16 16.90
CA GLU A 34 4.66 -6.60 16.79
C GLU A 34 3.44 -6.87 15.89
N GLU A 35 2.40 -6.04 16.00
CA GLU A 35 1.21 -6.17 15.16
C GLU A 35 1.51 -5.86 13.69
N LYS A 36 2.34 -4.84 13.42
CA LYS A 36 2.81 -4.53 12.06
C LYS A 36 3.62 -5.69 11.49
N ILE A 37 4.50 -6.31 12.29
CA ILE A 37 5.28 -7.49 11.88
C ILE A 37 4.34 -8.63 11.51
N GLN A 38 3.38 -8.96 12.39
CA GLN A 38 2.41 -10.04 12.13
C GLN A 38 1.56 -9.78 10.87
N ILE A 39 1.07 -8.55 10.68
CA ILE A 39 0.31 -8.20 9.48
C ILE A 39 1.18 -8.36 8.23
N LYS A 40 2.43 -7.90 8.28
CA LYS A 40 3.38 -8.02 7.18
C LYS A 40 3.70 -9.48 6.86
N GLU A 41 3.95 -10.31 7.86
CA GLU A 41 4.17 -11.76 7.68
C GLU A 41 2.94 -12.44 7.06
N ASN A 42 1.74 -12.16 7.57
CA ASN A 42 0.50 -12.67 7.01
C ASN A 42 0.32 -12.22 5.55
N TRP A 43 0.64 -10.96 5.24
CA TRP A 43 0.58 -10.45 3.88
C TRP A 43 1.52 -11.23 2.95
N TYR A 44 2.74 -11.50 3.38
CA TYR A 44 3.69 -12.30 2.59
C TYR A 44 3.24 -13.76 2.43
N ASN A 45 2.65 -14.36 3.47
CA ASN A 45 2.21 -15.74 3.43
C ASN A 45 0.98 -15.96 2.53
N TYR A 46 0.05 -14.99 2.49
CA TYR A 46 -1.25 -15.19 1.85
C TYR A 46 -1.46 -14.34 0.58
N SER A 47 -0.90 -13.14 0.50
CA SER A 47 -1.24 -12.17 -0.54
C SER A 47 -0.11 -11.91 -1.54
N SER A 48 1.15 -12.06 -1.13
CA SER A 48 2.30 -11.62 -1.95
C SER A 48 2.42 -12.34 -3.28
N THR A 49 2.31 -13.67 -3.30
CA THR A 49 2.47 -14.48 -4.53
C THR A 49 1.47 -14.08 -5.61
N PHE A 50 0.20 -13.99 -5.24
CA PHE A 50 -0.85 -13.57 -6.16
C PHE A 50 -0.63 -12.12 -6.63
N THR A 51 -0.32 -11.22 -5.69
CA THR A 51 -0.10 -9.79 -5.99
C THR A 51 1.05 -9.62 -6.97
N ARG A 52 2.19 -10.28 -6.74
CA ARG A 52 3.36 -10.23 -7.63
C ARG A 52 3.05 -10.80 -9.01
N MET A 53 2.33 -11.91 -9.09
CA MET A 53 1.92 -12.50 -10.37
C MET A 53 1.02 -11.53 -11.14
N TRP A 54 0.01 -10.96 -10.48
CA TRP A 54 -0.90 -9.99 -11.07
C TRP A 54 -0.17 -8.74 -11.55
N LEU A 55 0.71 -8.17 -10.73
CA LEU A 55 1.50 -6.99 -11.08
C LEU A 55 2.48 -7.26 -12.23
N ASN A 56 3.13 -8.43 -12.25
CA ASN A 56 4.01 -8.81 -13.35
C ASN A 56 3.26 -8.98 -14.69
N TYR A 57 2.01 -9.46 -14.63
CA TYR A 57 1.16 -9.60 -15.81
C TYR A 57 0.75 -8.27 -16.44
N LEU A 58 0.77 -7.18 -15.68
CA LEU A 58 0.48 -5.85 -16.21
C LEU A 58 1.58 -5.37 -17.17
N SER A 59 1.17 -4.68 -18.23
CA SER A 59 2.09 -3.91 -19.06
C SER A 59 2.67 -2.73 -18.29
N ASP A 60 3.82 -2.22 -18.70
CA ASP A 60 4.50 -1.12 -18.00
C ASP A 60 3.61 0.13 -17.88
N ASP A 61 2.88 0.50 -18.94
CA ASP A 61 1.91 1.60 -18.91
C ASP A 61 0.76 1.39 -17.91
N LYS A 62 0.34 0.14 -17.68
CA LYS A 62 -0.70 -0.18 -16.69
C LYS A 62 -0.13 -0.12 -15.28
N LEU A 63 1.10 -0.58 -15.08
CA LEU A 63 1.82 -0.43 -13.81
C LEU A 63 2.02 1.03 -13.45
N ASP A 64 2.45 1.86 -14.39
CA ASP A 64 2.67 3.29 -14.17
C ASP A 64 1.37 4.01 -13.81
N ARG A 65 0.29 3.76 -14.55
CA ARG A 65 -1.03 4.33 -14.22
C ARG A 65 -1.54 3.88 -12.85
N LEU A 66 -1.35 2.61 -12.51
CA LEU A 66 -1.75 2.09 -11.20
C LEU A 66 -0.95 2.76 -10.08
N LEU A 67 0.37 2.84 -10.23
CA LEU A 67 1.26 3.48 -9.27
C LEU A 67 0.93 4.97 -9.09
N GLN A 68 0.76 5.71 -10.19
CA GLN A 68 0.36 7.12 -10.14
C GLN A 68 -0.99 7.30 -9.43
N ARG A 69 -1.98 6.46 -9.75
CA ARG A 69 -3.29 6.51 -9.08
C ARG A 69 -3.17 6.30 -7.57
N LYS A 70 -2.39 5.31 -7.14
CA LYS A 70 -2.17 5.00 -5.72
C LYS A 70 -1.43 6.13 -4.99
N LEU A 71 -0.37 6.68 -5.61
CA LEU A 71 0.35 7.83 -5.05
C LEU A 71 -0.54 9.07 -4.92
N ASN A 72 -1.41 9.33 -5.91
CA ASN A 72 -2.34 10.46 -5.87
C ASN A 72 -3.43 10.27 -4.81
N GLN A 73 -3.90 9.04 -4.60
CA GLN A 73 -4.83 8.73 -3.50
C GLN A 73 -4.20 9.00 -2.13
N HIS A 74 -2.95 8.58 -1.91
CA HIS A 74 -2.24 8.87 -0.66
C HIS A 74 -2.02 10.38 -0.43
N LYS A 75 -1.65 11.13 -1.48
CA LYS A 75 -1.54 12.59 -1.39
C LYS A 75 -2.88 13.25 -1.05
N GLY A 76 -3.95 12.82 -1.71
CA GLY A 76 -5.31 13.34 -1.45
C GLY A 76 -5.80 13.04 -0.03
N ILE A 77 -5.48 11.86 0.51
CA ILE A 77 -5.83 11.49 1.89
C ILE A 77 -5.05 12.35 2.90
N ASN A 78 -3.75 12.56 2.70
CA ASN A 78 -2.97 13.42 3.59
C ASN A 78 -3.50 14.85 3.59
N GLN A 79 -3.80 15.41 2.42
CA GLN A 79 -4.39 16.75 2.29
C GLN A 79 -5.76 16.85 2.97
N TYR A 80 -6.61 15.83 2.83
CA TYR A 80 -7.91 15.78 3.51
C TYR A 80 -7.74 15.74 5.04
N ASN A 81 -6.87 14.86 5.56
CA ASN A 81 -6.64 14.78 7.01
C ASN A 81 -6.03 16.08 7.55
N GLU A 82 -5.12 16.74 6.83
CA GLU A 82 -4.61 18.07 7.22
C GLU A 82 -5.72 19.12 7.27
N MET A 83 -6.64 19.12 6.30
CA MET A 83 -7.74 20.08 6.22
C MET A 83 -8.82 19.86 7.29
N PHE A 84 -9.05 18.61 7.72
CA PHE A 84 -10.23 18.25 8.53
C PHE A 84 -9.92 17.57 9.88
N SER A 85 -8.67 17.23 10.19
CA SER A 85 -8.25 16.69 11.50
C SER A 85 -7.64 17.76 12.42
N SER A 86 -7.63 19.02 12.00
CA SER A 86 -7.10 20.19 12.74
C SER A 86 -8.15 20.89 13.62
N SER A 87 -9.15 20.18 14.15
CA SER A 87 -10.24 20.75 14.96
C SER A 87 -10.34 20.10 16.34
#